data_AF-A0A966V6Q6-F1
#
_entry.id   AF-A0A966V6Q6-F1
#
_cell.length_a   1.000
_cell.length_b   1.000
_cell.length_c   1.000
_cell.angle_alpha   90.00
_cell.angle_beta   90.00
_cell.angle_gamma   90.00
#
_symmetry.space_group_name_H-M   'P 1'
#
loop_
_entity.id
_entity.type
_entity.pdbx_description
1 polymer ?
#
loop_
_entity_poly.entity_id
_entity_poly.type
_entity_poly.pdbx_seq_one_letter_code
_entity_poly.pdbx_strand_id
1 'polypeptide(L)'
;MIELSQVETILHSIFKDGFNINGTNISCKSPTQVTIKSNDDNSINIDFHDNLPLATIKKLISISVQVEGIVFKKDSGTIKIKYFPDIHFNYATESKAIGAYDIDNVDFLEIESDIAKEYDDDNRQKLANKCLQYAKEWATIASYGGVSFRDCDFNQQKKLKTQCKQFVRESVLNDEEVRYGSVILTFILIQVILPIIIKWVVEKLFKRLSN
;
A
#
# COMPACT_ATOMS: atom_id res chain seq x y z
N MET A 1 -22.30 -16.23 12.64
CA MET A 1 -21.30 -16.08 13.70
C MET A 1 -20.03 -16.74 13.20
N ILE A 2 -18.90 -16.02 13.15
CA ILE A 2 -17.60 -16.64 12.91
C ILE A 2 -17.22 -17.36 14.19
N GLU A 3 -16.79 -18.61 14.09
CA GLU A 3 -16.33 -19.33 15.28
C GLU A 3 -14.98 -18.75 15.73
N LEU A 4 -14.84 -18.46 17.03
CA LEU A 4 -13.60 -17.96 17.63
C LEU A 4 -12.39 -18.88 17.32
N SER A 5 -12.63 -20.18 17.19
CA SER A 5 -11.66 -21.20 16.77
C SER A 5 -11.04 -20.91 15.39
N GLN A 6 -11.82 -20.38 14.45
CA GLN A 6 -11.34 -20.00 13.13
C GLN A 6 -10.43 -18.77 13.20
N VAL A 7 -10.80 -17.77 14.03
CA VAL A 7 -9.95 -16.59 14.25
C VAL A 7 -8.64 -16.94 14.93
N GLU A 8 -8.68 -17.81 15.94
CA GLU A 8 -7.49 -18.34 16.61
C GLU A 8 -6.56 -19.05 15.61
N THR A 9 -7.10 -19.86 14.71
CA THR A 9 -6.33 -20.55 13.66
C THR A 9 -5.66 -19.56 12.71
N ILE A 10 -6.36 -18.51 12.30
CA ILE A 10 -5.82 -17.48 11.41
C ILE A 10 -4.71 -16.68 12.12
N LEU A 11 -4.93 -16.27 13.37
CA LEU A 11 -3.92 -15.60 14.18
C LEU A 11 -2.67 -16.46 14.35
N HIS A 12 -2.83 -17.73 14.73
CA HIS A 12 -1.71 -18.67 14.83
C HIS A 12 -0.93 -18.78 13.51
N SER A 13 -1.64 -18.79 12.38
CA SER A 13 -1.00 -18.82 11.06
C SER A 13 -0.19 -17.55 10.79
N ILE A 14 -0.72 -16.36 11.08
CA ILE A 14 -0.01 -15.07 10.94
C ILE A 14 1.30 -15.05 11.75
N PHE A 15 1.30 -15.63 12.95
CA PHE A 15 2.46 -15.63 13.86
C PHE A 15 3.47 -16.75 13.63
N LYS A 16 3.13 -17.77 12.85
CA LYS A 16 3.97 -18.94 12.64
C LYS A 16 4.55 -18.98 11.23
N ASP A 17 3.72 -19.31 10.26
CA ASP A 17 4.13 -19.61 8.87
C ASP A 17 3.62 -18.55 7.86
N GLY A 18 2.85 -17.58 8.34
CA GLY A 18 2.13 -16.58 7.56
C GLY A 18 0.74 -17.05 7.12
N PHE A 19 -0.18 -16.11 6.97
CA PHE A 19 -1.54 -16.34 6.48
C PHE A 19 -1.68 -15.89 5.03
N ASN A 20 -2.01 -16.82 4.14
CA ASN A 20 -2.17 -16.53 2.71
C ASN A 20 -3.62 -16.18 2.39
N ILE A 21 -3.83 -15.01 1.77
CA ILE A 21 -5.13 -14.58 1.28
C ILE A 21 -4.97 -13.82 -0.03
N ASN A 22 -5.65 -14.26 -1.09
CA ASN A 22 -5.63 -13.63 -2.42
C ASN A 22 -4.21 -13.35 -2.96
N GLY A 23 -3.28 -14.30 -2.80
CA GLY A 23 -1.88 -14.13 -3.23
C GLY A 23 -1.03 -13.18 -2.37
N THR A 24 -1.58 -12.74 -1.22
CA THR A 24 -0.90 -11.94 -0.20
C THR A 24 -0.58 -12.83 0.99
N ASN A 25 0.69 -12.88 1.41
CA ASN A 25 1.09 -13.56 2.63
C ASN A 25 1.23 -12.55 3.77
N ILE A 26 0.47 -12.70 4.85
CA ILE A 26 0.56 -11.84 6.03
C ILE A 26 1.35 -12.58 7.11
N SER A 27 2.50 -12.04 7.50
CA SER A 27 3.34 -12.61 8.56
C SER A 27 3.70 -11.56 9.60
N CYS A 28 3.74 -11.94 10.88
CA CYS A 28 4.08 -11.03 11.97
C CYS A 28 5.26 -11.55 12.77
N LYS A 29 6.21 -10.67 13.10
CA LYS A 29 7.33 -11.00 13.99
C LYS A 29 6.92 -10.74 15.43
N SER A 30 7.14 -11.73 16.29
CA SER A 30 6.94 -11.61 17.74
C SER A 30 8.09 -10.81 18.40
N PRO A 31 7.83 -10.02 19.46
CA PRO A 31 6.53 -9.77 20.10
C PRO A 31 5.70 -8.70 19.38
N THR A 32 4.37 -8.78 19.45
CA THR A 32 3.44 -7.72 19.03
C THR A 32 2.27 -7.64 20.02
N GLN A 33 1.69 -6.46 20.13
CA GLN A 33 0.50 -6.14 20.88
C GLN A 33 -0.69 -6.12 19.93
N VAL A 34 -1.63 -7.02 20.19
CA VAL A 34 -2.86 -7.17 19.41
C VAL A 34 -4.05 -6.90 20.31
N THR A 35 -5.00 -6.11 19.82
CA THR A 35 -6.31 -5.96 20.44
C THR A 35 -7.34 -6.70 19.60
N ILE A 36 -8.06 -7.63 20.22
CA ILE A 36 -9.15 -8.37 19.58
C ILE A 36 -10.46 -7.89 20.19
N LYS A 37 -11.36 -7.36 19.35
CA LYS A 37 -12.69 -6.91 19.77
C LYS A 37 -13.75 -7.65 18.97
N SER A 38 -14.71 -8.24 19.67
CA SER A 38 -15.96 -8.68 19.05
C SER A 38 -16.92 -7.51 19.10
N ASN A 39 -17.28 -6.96 17.94
CA ASN A 39 -18.39 -6.01 17.84
C ASN A 39 -19.64 -6.82 17.50
N ASP A 40 -20.61 -6.84 18.41
CA ASP A 40 -21.97 -7.40 18.31
C ASP A 40 -22.15 -8.52 17.27
N ASP A 41 -22.06 -9.78 17.73
CA ASP A 41 -22.36 -11.09 17.08
C ASP A 41 -21.89 -11.37 15.63
N ASN A 42 -21.35 -10.41 14.90
CA ASN A 42 -21.16 -10.49 13.46
C ASN A 42 -19.81 -10.00 12.94
N SER A 43 -18.94 -9.43 13.79
CA SER A 43 -17.57 -9.13 13.38
C SER A 43 -16.55 -9.24 14.50
N ILE A 44 -15.37 -9.74 14.14
CA ILE A 44 -14.18 -9.77 14.99
C ILE A 44 -13.14 -8.84 14.37
N ASN A 45 -12.77 -7.80 15.13
CA ASN A 45 -11.74 -6.85 14.76
C ASN A 45 -10.43 -7.20 15.46
N ILE A 46 -9.35 -7.21 14.70
CA ILE A 46 -7.99 -7.44 15.16
C ILE A 46 -7.21 -6.18 14.80
N ASP A 47 -6.76 -5.43 15.80
CA ASP A 47 -5.95 -4.23 15.62
C ASP A 47 -4.53 -4.49 16.16
N PHE A 48 -3.50 -4.20 15.36
CA PHE A 48 -2.08 -4.34 15.72
C PHE A 48 -1.52 -2.97 16.13
N HIS A 49 -0.79 -2.89 17.24
CA HIS A 49 -0.30 -1.60 17.78
C HIS A 49 1.19 -1.37 17.61
N ASP A 50 2.00 -2.42 17.69
CA ASP A 50 3.45 -2.40 17.50
C ASP A 50 3.90 -3.62 16.66
N ASN A 51 5.08 -3.54 16.03
CA ASN A 51 5.61 -4.60 15.16
C ASN A 51 4.59 -5.15 14.15
N LEU A 52 3.93 -4.22 13.43
CA LEU A 52 2.84 -4.51 12.51
C LEU A 52 3.18 -5.66 11.56
N PRO A 53 2.26 -6.63 11.35
CA PRO A 53 2.45 -7.69 10.38
C PRO A 53 2.79 -7.13 8.99
N LEU A 54 3.65 -7.83 8.27
CA LEU A 54 3.98 -7.53 6.89
C LEU A 54 3.13 -8.41 5.97
N ALA A 55 2.34 -7.77 5.13
CA ALA A 55 1.69 -8.38 3.98
C ALA A 55 2.65 -8.33 2.79
N THR A 56 3.18 -9.49 2.38
CA THR A 56 3.96 -9.64 1.17
C THR A 56 3.05 -9.99 0.00
N ILE A 57 2.98 -9.10 -0.97
CA ILE A 57 2.23 -9.29 -2.21
C ILE A 57 3.23 -9.72 -3.28
N LYS A 58 3.21 -11.00 -3.67
CA LYS A 58 4.12 -11.54 -4.69
C LYS A 58 3.55 -11.31 -6.09
N LYS A 59 4.13 -10.34 -6.81
CA LYS A 59 3.90 -10.10 -8.25
C LYS A 59 5.25 -9.92 -8.96
N LEU A 60 5.36 -8.97 -9.91
CA LEU A 60 6.60 -8.69 -10.64
C LEU A 60 7.75 -8.29 -9.70
N ILE A 61 7.42 -7.65 -8.58
CA ILE A 61 8.31 -7.35 -7.45
C ILE A 61 7.56 -7.76 -6.17
N SER A 62 8.27 -8.29 -5.17
CA SER A 62 7.68 -8.60 -3.85
C SER A 62 7.59 -7.33 -3.02
N ILE A 63 6.38 -6.88 -2.73
CA ILE A 63 6.15 -5.67 -1.92
C ILE A 63 5.70 -6.11 -0.53
N SER A 64 6.32 -5.57 0.51
CA SER A 64 5.95 -5.80 1.90
C SER A 64 5.32 -4.54 2.48
N VAL A 65 4.03 -4.61 2.82
CA VAL A 65 3.27 -3.50 3.40
C VAL A 65 2.83 -3.82 4.83
N GLN A 66 2.75 -2.82 5.69
CA GLN A 66 2.35 -2.99 7.09
C GLN A 66 0.82 -3.14 7.21
N VAL A 67 0.37 -4.17 7.94
CA VAL A 67 -1.04 -4.42 8.24
C VAL A 67 -1.38 -3.80 9.60
N GLU A 68 -2.31 -2.86 9.61
CA GLU A 68 -2.77 -2.19 10.84
C GLU A 68 -3.87 -3.01 11.54
N GLY A 69 -4.63 -3.79 10.78
CA GLY A 69 -5.68 -4.62 11.35
C GLY A 69 -6.39 -5.50 10.34
N ILE A 70 -7.17 -6.44 10.86
CA ILE A 70 -8.01 -7.33 10.08
C ILE A 70 -9.40 -7.38 10.73
N VAL A 71 -10.44 -7.22 9.92
CA VAL A 71 -11.83 -7.36 10.32
C VAL A 71 -12.40 -8.61 9.67
N PHE A 72 -12.80 -9.57 10.48
CA PHE A 72 -13.49 -10.77 10.02
C PHE A 72 -15.00 -10.59 10.21
N LYS A 73 -15.79 -10.82 9.15
CA LYS A 73 -17.26 -10.90 9.14
C LYS A 73 -17.69 -12.30 8.71
N LYS A 74 -18.96 -12.66 8.87
CA LYS A 74 -19.48 -14.03 8.62
C LYS A 74 -19.01 -14.65 7.29
N ASP A 75 -19.12 -13.91 6.20
CA ASP A 75 -18.84 -14.42 4.84
C ASP A 75 -17.75 -13.61 4.11
N SER A 76 -17.13 -12.66 4.80
CA SER A 76 -16.17 -11.71 4.23
C SER A 76 -15.22 -11.16 5.27
N GLY A 77 -14.23 -10.39 4.83
CA GLY A 77 -13.40 -9.61 5.74
C GLY A 77 -12.77 -8.41 5.08
N THR A 78 -12.04 -7.65 5.88
CA THR A 78 -11.32 -6.46 5.47
C THR A 78 -9.91 -6.50 6.05
N ILE A 79 -8.91 -6.21 5.23
CA ILE A 79 -7.53 -5.98 5.67
C ILE A 79 -7.29 -4.48 5.64
N LYS A 80 -6.87 -3.91 6.78
CA LYS A 80 -6.43 -2.53 6.88
C LYS A 80 -4.92 -2.49 6.70
N ILE A 81 -4.48 -1.83 5.65
CA ILE A 81 -3.06 -1.70 5.33
C ILE A 81 -2.66 -0.24 5.50
N LYS A 82 -1.55 -0.01 6.18
CA LYS A 82 -1.02 1.33 6.46
C LYS A 82 -0.81 2.10 5.16
N TYR A 83 -1.42 3.28 5.06
CA TYR A 83 -1.40 4.14 3.87
C TYR A 83 -2.08 3.58 2.62
N PHE A 84 -2.94 2.58 2.75
CA PHE A 84 -3.74 2.06 1.65
C PHE A 84 -5.25 2.20 1.93
N PRO A 85 -6.09 2.13 0.90
CA PRO A 85 -7.49 1.82 1.08
C PRO A 85 -7.66 0.42 1.71
N ASP A 86 -8.75 0.24 2.44
CA ASP A 86 -9.14 -1.04 3.02
C ASP A 86 -9.35 -2.08 1.91
N ILE A 87 -8.75 -3.25 2.05
CA ILE A 87 -8.88 -4.35 1.08
C ILE A 87 -9.98 -5.30 1.56
N HIS A 88 -11.06 -5.41 0.78
CA HIS A 88 -12.17 -6.31 1.09
C HIS A 88 -11.99 -7.68 0.41
N PHE A 89 -12.36 -8.76 1.11
CA PHE A 89 -12.28 -10.13 0.60
C PHE A 89 -13.50 -10.97 1.01
N ASN A 90 -13.76 -12.06 0.30
CA ASN A 90 -14.82 -13.03 0.59
C ASN A 90 -14.18 -14.42 0.77
N TYR A 91 -14.70 -15.25 1.68
CA TYR A 91 -14.15 -16.60 1.89
C TYR A 91 -14.60 -17.63 0.85
N ALA A 92 -15.80 -17.45 0.26
CA ALA A 92 -16.42 -18.42 -0.64
C ALA A 92 -15.94 -18.31 -2.08
N THR A 93 -15.40 -17.14 -2.45
CA THR A 93 -14.82 -16.92 -3.77
C THR A 93 -13.31 -16.85 -3.63
N GLU A 94 -12.58 -17.68 -4.38
CA GLU A 94 -11.23 -17.32 -4.82
C GLU A 94 -11.38 -16.07 -5.69
N SER A 95 -11.52 -14.91 -5.04
CA SER A 95 -11.80 -13.66 -5.72
C SER A 95 -10.58 -13.35 -6.57
N LYS A 96 -10.66 -13.61 -7.88
CA LYS A 96 -9.86 -12.90 -8.87
C LYS A 96 -9.95 -11.44 -8.49
N ALA A 97 -8.82 -10.86 -8.07
CA ALA A 97 -8.78 -9.56 -7.46
C ALA A 97 -9.61 -8.56 -8.27
N ILE A 98 -10.74 -8.15 -7.69
CA ILE A 98 -11.71 -7.28 -8.33
C ILE A 98 -11.05 -5.90 -8.38
N GLY A 99 -10.70 -5.43 -9.58
CA GLY A 99 -10.11 -4.11 -9.81
C GLY A 99 -8.74 -4.08 -10.51
N ALA A 100 -8.17 -5.23 -10.88
CA ALA A 100 -6.90 -5.30 -11.62
C ALA A 100 -6.86 -4.56 -12.97
N TYR A 101 -8.01 -4.17 -13.53
CA TYR A 101 -8.13 -3.69 -14.91
C TYR A 101 -7.69 -2.23 -15.14
N ASP A 102 -7.67 -1.38 -14.10
CA ASP A 102 -7.43 0.05 -14.30
C ASP A 102 -5.95 0.42 -14.47
N ILE A 103 -5.03 -0.40 -13.96
CA ILE A 103 -3.58 -0.12 -13.99
C ILE A 103 -2.94 -0.51 -15.33
N ASP A 104 -3.41 -1.59 -15.95
CA ASP A 104 -2.80 -2.15 -17.17
C ASP A 104 -2.87 -1.20 -18.38
N ASN A 105 -3.75 -0.19 -18.34
CA ASN A 105 -3.91 0.81 -19.39
C ASN A 105 -3.18 2.14 -19.12
N VAL A 106 -2.44 2.26 -18.03
CA VAL A 106 -1.72 3.49 -17.69
C VAL A 106 -0.39 3.53 -18.42
N ASP A 107 -0.23 4.46 -19.36
CA ASP A 107 1.06 4.71 -20.00
C ASP A 107 2.01 5.44 -19.02
N PHE A 108 2.85 4.66 -18.36
CA PHE A 108 3.86 5.17 -17.45
C PHE A 108 5.10 5.73 -18.15
N LEU A 109 5.35 5.38 -19.42
CA LEU A 109 6.49 5.88 -20.19
C LEU A 109 6.36 7.39 -20.43
N GLU A 110 5.13 7.87 -20.60
CA GLU A 110 4.89 9.31 -20.71
C GLU A 110 5.20 10.06 -19.40
N ILE A 111 4.93 9.46 -18.23
CA ILE A 111 5.29 10.09 -16.94
C ILE A 111 6.81 10.10 -16.77
N GLU A 112 7.50 9.04 -17.18
CA GLU A 112 8.97 8.97 -17.18
C GLU A 112 9.58 10.02 -18.12
N SER A 113 8.99 10.23 -19.30
CA SER A 113 9.39 11.30 -20.21
C SER A 113 9.16 12.69 -19.61
N ASP A 114 8.04 12.89 -18.91
CA ASP A 114 7.75 14.14 -18.21
C ASP A 114 8.76 14.40 -17.07
N ILE A 115 9.21 13.37 -16.36
CA ILE A 115 10.26 13.48 -15.32
C ILE A 115 11.56 14.01 -15.91
N ALA A 116 11.98 13.47 -17.05
CA ALA A 116 13.22 13.89 -17.73
C ALA A 116 13.16 15.34 -18.23
N LYS A 117 11.96 15.89 -18.47
CA LYS A 117 11.76 17.30 -18.86
C LYS A 117 11.63 18.24 -17.67
N GLU A 118 11.11 17.77 -16.54
CA GLU A 118 10.87 18.58 -15.34
C GLU A 118 12.14 18.76 -14.50
N TYR A 119 13.00 17.73 -14.44
CA TYR A 119 14.20 17.74 -13.60
C TYR A 119 15.46 17.63 -14.46
N ASP A 120 16.26 18.69 -14.51
CA ASP A 120 17.50 18.70 -15.30
C ASP A 120 18.67 17.95 -14.62
N ASP A 121 18.56 17.63 -13.32
CA ASP A 121 19.62 16.95 -12.58
C ASP A 121 19.36 15.45 -12.38
N ASP A 122 20.40 14.65 -12.63
CA ASP A 122 20.36 13.18 -12.54
C ASP A 122 19.86 12.68 -11.18
N ASN A 123 20.18 13.37 -10.09
CA ASN A 123 19.80 12.95 -8.74
C ASN A 123 18.29 13.12 -8.51
N ARG A 124 17.70 14.24 -8.91
CA ARG A 124 16.25 14.45 -8.85
C ARG A 124 15.52 13.58 -9.85
N GLN A 125 16.05 13.34 -11.06
CA GLN A 125 15.47 12.39 -12.00
C GLN A 125 15.42 10.98 -11.41
N LYS A 126 16.53 10.50 -10.83
CA LYS A 126 16.58 9.20 -10.14
C LYS A 126 15.57 9.13 -8.99
N LEU A 127 15.54 10.18 -8.15
CA LEU A 127 14.60 10.25 -7.03
C LEU A 127 13.14 10.28 -7.48
N ALA A 128 12.82 11.03 -8.54
CA ALA A 128 11.49 11.12 -9.13
C ALA A 128 11.06 9.80 -9.76
N ASN A 129 11.95 9.11 -10.47
CA ASN A 129 11.67 7.77 -11.01
C ASN A 129 11.44 6.75 -9.90
N LYS A 130 12.18 6.82 -8.79
CA LYS A 130 11.95 5.99 -7.61
C LYS A 130 10.60 6.30 -6.94
N CYS A 131 10.25 7.58 -6.80
CA CYS A 131 8.94 7.99 -6.32
C CYS A 131 7.83 7.47 -7.23
N LEU A 132 8.03 7.53 -8.55
CA LEU A 132 7.08 7.02 -9.53
C LEU A 132 6.94 5.51 -9.37
N GLN A 133 8.02 4.75 -9.28
CA GLN A 133 7.99 3.31 -9.04
C GLN A 133 7.09 2.95 -7.85
N TYR A 134 7.34 3.52 -6.67
CA TYR A 134 6.50 3.26 -5.49
C TYR A 134 5.06 3.74 -5.66
N ALA A 135 4.83 4.82 -6.40
CA ALA A 135 3.48 5.28 -6.69
C ALA A 135 2.73 4.30 -7.63
N LYS A 136 3.41 3.70 -8.63
CA LYS A 136 2.85 2.64 -9.49
C LYS A 136 2.48 1.41 -8.67
N GLU A 137 3.39 1.00 -7.78
CA GLU A 137 3.19 -0.12 -6.86
C GLU A 137 1.99 0.11 -5.94
N TRP A 138 1.90 1.32 -5.36
CA TRP A 138 0.77 1.70 -4.53
C TRP A 138 -0.55 1.63 -5.29
N ALA A 139 -0.60 2.23 -6.49
CA ALA A 139 -1.80 2.25 -7.31
C ALA A 139 -2.23 0.82 -7.69
N THR A 140 -1.24 -0.04 -7.98
CA THR A 140 -1.46 -1.45 -8.30
C THR A 140 -2.17 -2.17 -7.14
N ILE A 141 -1.64 -2.06 -5.92
CA ILE A 141 -2.24 -2.69 -4.74
C ILE A 141 -3.61 -2.10 -4.43
N ALA A 142 -3.77 -0.77 -4.51
CA ALA A 142 -5.04 -0.11 -4.29
C ALA A 142 -6.12 -0.56 -5.29
N SER A 143 -5.76 -0.73 -6.57
CA SER A 143 -6.67 -1.25 -7.61
C SER A 143 -7.12 -2.69 -7.29
N TYR A 144 -6.19 -3.54 -6.85
CA TYR A 144 -6.52 -4.90 -6.41
C TYR A 144 -7.41 -4.94 -5.16
N GLY A 145 -7.36 -3.89 -4.35
CA GLY A 145 -8.26 -3.66 -3.22
C GLY A 145 -9.68 -3.24 -3.62
N GLY A 146 -9.95 -3.06 -4.92
CA GLY A 146 -11.25 -2.66 -5.44
C GLY A 146 -11.42 -1.15 -5.68
N VAL A 147 -10.34 -0.36 -5.64
CA VAL A 147 -10.40 1.07 -5.97
C VAL A 147 -10.54 1.25 -7.49
N SER A 148 -11.65 1.86 -7.93
CA SER A 148 -11.78 2.44 -9.27
C SER A 148 -11.29 3.90 -9.22
N PHE A 149 -10.18 4.20 -9.89
CA PHE A 149 -9.62 5.56 -9.88
C PHE A 149 -10.37 6.55 -10.76
N ARG A 150 -11.16 6.04 -11.71
CA ARG A 150 -12.01 6.82 -12.62
C ARG A 150 -13.31 7.25 -11.97
N ASP A 151 -13.89 6.39 -11.14
CA ASP A 151 -15.20 6.62 -10.51
C ASP A 151 -15.11 7.26 -9.12
N CYS A 152 -13.90 7.67 -8.69
CA CYS A 152 -13.69 8.32 -7.40
C CYS A 152 -14.21 9.77 -7.39
N ASP A 153 -14.98 10.13 -6.37
CA ASP A 153 -15.30 11.53 -6.09
C ASP A 153 -14.07 12.35 -5.66
N PHE A 154 -14.19 13.67 -5.63
CA PHE A 154 -13.09 14.57 -5.27
C PHE A 154 -12.49 14.30 -3.88
N ASN A 155 -13.32 13.99 -2.88
CA ASN A 155 -12.87 13.75 -1.52
C ASN A 155 -12.13 12.41 -1.41
N GLN A 156 -12.65 11.37 -2.07
CA GLN A 156 -11.98 10.07 -2.19
C GLN A 156 -10.64 10.22 -2.90
N GLN A 157 -10.61 10.92 -4.03
CA GLN A 157 -9.38 11.17 -4.78
C GLN A 157 -8.34 11.93 -3.93
N LYS A 158 -8.76 12.91 -3.13
CA LYS A 158 -7.88 13.64 -2.20
C LYS A 158 -7.32 12.72 -1.11
N LYS A 159 -8.14 11.82 -0.56
CA LYS A 159 -7.72 10.82 0.44
C LYS A 159 -6.70 9.86 -0.16
N LEU A 160 -7.00 9.29 -1.33
CA LEU A 160 -6.13 8.36 -2.05
C LEU A 160 -4.78 9.01 -2.41
N LYS A 161 -4.78 10.26 -2.90
CA LYS A 161 -3.54 11.02 -3.14
C LYS A 161 -2.72 11.18 -1.85
N THR A 162 -3.36 11.47 -0.73
CA THR A 162 -2.67 11.63 0.57
C THR A 162 -2.03 10.32 1.02
N GLN A 163 -2.78 9.23 0.94
CA GLN A 163 -2.32 7.87 1.24
C GLN A 163 -1.13 7.48 0.36
N CYS A 164 -1.23 7.66 -0.96
CA CYS A 164 -0.16 7.42 -1.90
C CYS A 164 1.11 8.24 -1.56
N LYS A 165 0.97 9.55 -1.28
CA LYS A 165 2.11 10.40 -0.89
C LYS A 165 2.81 9.92 0.39
N GLN A 166 2.04 9.47 1.38
CA GLN A 166 2.58 8.94 2.64
C GLN A 166 3.34 7.63 2.42
N PHE A 167 2.74 6.71 1.66
CA PHE A 167 3.41 5.45 1.29
C PHE A 167 4.72 5.70 0.54
N VAL A 168 4.69 6.51 -0.53
CA VAL A 168 5.89 6.81 -1.32
C VAL A 168 6.97 7.44 -0.45
N ARG A 169 6.61 8.37 0.45
CA ARG A 169 7.57 9.01 1.36
C ARG A 169 8.24 7.97 2.27
N GLU A 170 7.46 7.13 2.93
CA GLU A 170 8.00 6.12 3.85
C GLU A 170 8.89 5.10 3.09
N SER A 171 8.44 4.62 1.93
CA SER A 171 9.19 3.68 1.10
C SER A 171 10.52 4.26 0.64
N VAL A 172 10.55 5.51 0.15
CA VAL A 172 11.79 6.18 -0.28
C VAL A 172 12.74 6.44 0.89
N LEU A 173 12.24 6.78 2.08
CA LEU A 173 13.07 7.01 3.27
C LEU A 173 13.74 5.73 3.78
N ASN A 174 13.07 4.59 3.60
CA ASN A 174 13.56 3.28 4.01
C ASN A 174 14.42 2.61 2.94
N ASP A 175 14.49 3.17 1.73
CA ASP A 175 15.34 2.65 0.66
C ASP A 175 16.81 3.10 0.86
N GLU A 176 17.70 2.12 0.96
CA GLU A 176 19.13 2.34 1.19
C GLU A 176 19.83 3.01 0.00
N GLU A 177 19.33 2.86 -1.23
CA GLU A 177 19.88 3.45 -2.45
C GLU A 177 19.68 4.97 -2.52
N VAL A 178 18.81 5.54 -1.68
CA VAL A 178 18.51 6.98 -1.64
C VAL A 178 19.44 7.72 -0.67
N ARG A 179 20.32 7.01 0.05
CA ARG A 179 21.26 7.61 1.01
C ARG A 179 22.48 8.19 0.30
N TYR A 180 22.56 9.52 0.22
CA TYR A 180 23.75 10.21 -0.30
C TYR A 180 24.84 10.28 0.78
N GLY A 181 26.12 10.21 0.36
CA GLY A 181 27.28 10.20 1.25
C GLY A 181 27.50 11.47 2.08
N SER A 182 26.74 12.55 1.82
CA SER A 182 26.78 13.80 2.60
C SER A 182 25.49 14.02 3.38
N VAL A 183 25.61 14.16 4.70
CA VAL A 183 24.48 14.30 5.64
C VAL A 183 23.63 15.55 5.34
N ILE A 184 24.26 16.67 4.96
CA ILE A 184 23.56 17.94 4.68
C ILE A 184 22.79 17.85 3.34
N LEU A 185 23.41 17.27 2.31
CA LEU A 185 22.73 17.04 1.03
C LEU A 185 21.56 16.09 1.19
N THR A 186 21.74 14.99 1.93
CA THR A 186 20.68 14.05 2.26
C THR A 186 19.54 14.74 3.02
N PHE A 187 19.83 15.64 3.97
CA PHE A 187 18.81 16.39 4.69
C PHE A 187 17.98 17.31 3.77
N ILE A 188 18.63 18.10 2.91
CA ILE A 188 17.92 19.01 1.99
C ILE A 188 17.08 18.22 0.97
N LEU A 189 17.66 17.15 0.40
CA LEU A 189 16.96 16.28 -0.53
C LEU A 189 15.72 15.64 0.11
N ILE A 190 15.85 15.11 1.32
CA ILE A 190 14.75 14.42 2.00
C ILE A 190 13.67 15.38 2.54
N GLN A 191 14.07 16.50 3.14
CA GLN A 191 13.12 17.36 3.85
C GLN A 191 12.48 18.40 2.95
N VAL A 192 13.20 18.90 1.93
CA VAL A 192 12.72 20.00 1.08
C VAL A 192 12.33 19.48 -0.31
N ILE A 193 13.20 18.72 -0.95
CA ILE A 193 13.03 18.34 -2.37
C ILE A 193 12.04 17.18 -2.52
N LEU A 194 12.19 16.13 -1.71
CA LEU A 194 11.37 14.93 -1.77
C LEU A 194 9.87 15.20 -1.65
N PRO A 195 9.34 16.02 -0.71
CA PRO A 195 7.91 16.33 -0.67
C PRO A 195 7.39 16.97 -1.98
N ILE A 196 8.21 17.81 -2.64
CA ILE A 196 7.85 18.48 -3.89
C ILE A 196 7.78 17.46 -5.02
N ILE A 197 8.79 16.61 -5.15
CA ILE A 197 8.83 15.53 -6.14
C ILE A 197 7.67 14.57 -5.95
N ILE A 198 7.45 14.09 -4.72
CA ILE A 198 6.32 13.20 -4.39
C ILE A 198 4.99 13.83 -4.78
N LYS A 199 4.80 15.13 -4.46
CA LYS A 199 3.58 15.83 -4.82
C LYS A 199 3.36 15.83 -6.33
N TRP A 200 4.38 16.21 -7.10
CA TRP A 200 4.32 16.29 -8.56
C TRP A 200 4.06 14.92 -9.20
N VAL A 201 4.81 13.89 -8.78
CA VAL A 201 4.68 12.51 -9.29
C VAL A 201 3.28 11.96 -9.03
N VAL A 202 2.78 12.09 -7.80
CA VAL A 202 1.45 11.59 -7.44
C VAL A 202 0.35 12.35 -8.19
N GLU A 203 0.50 13.66 -8.41
CA GLU A 203 -0.48 14.44 -9.18
C GLU A 203 -0.51 14.02 -10.65
N LYS A 204 0.65 13.79 -11.27
CA LYS A 204 0.77 13.26 -12.63
C LYS A 204 0.15 11.88 -12.75
N LEU A 205 0.48 10.98 -11.82
CA LEU A 205 -0.07 9.62 -11.80
C LEU A 205 -1.60 9.64 -11.70
N PHE A 206 -2.17 10.37 -10.74
CA PHE A 206 -3.63 10.41 -10.58
C PHE A 206 -4.33 11.10 -11.75
N LYS A 207 -3.69 12.05 -12.43
CA LYS A 207 -4.24 12.61 -13.68
C LYS A 207 -4.35 11.54 -14.77
N ARG A 208 -3.44 10.57 -14.82
CA ARG A 208 -3.51 9.44 -15.77
C ARG A 208 -4.51 8.38 -15.32
N LEU A 209 -4.53 8.04 -14.03
CA LEU A 209 -5.44 7.03 -13.49
C LEU A 209 -6.92 7.43 -13.56
N SER A 210 -7.21 8.73 -13.46
CA SER A 210 -8.59 9.24 -13.50
C SER A 210 -9.06 9.64 -14.92
N ASN A 211 -8.22 9.44 -15.95
CA ASN A 211 -8.58 9.63 -17.36
C ASN A 211 -9.00 8.29 -18.00
#